data_AF-A0A925YIR3-F1
#
_entry.id   AF-A0A925YIR3-F1
#
_cell.length_a   1.000
_cell.length_b   1.000
_cell.length_c   1.000
_cell.angle_alpha   90.00
_cell.angle_beta   90.00
_cell.angle_gamma   90.00
#
_symmetry.space_group_name_H-M   'P 1'
#
loop_
_entity.id
_entity.type
_entity.pdbx_description
1 polymer ?
#
loop_
_entity_poly.entity_id
_entity_poly.type
_entity_poly.pdbx_seq_one_letter_code
_entity_poly.pdbx_strand_id
1 'polypeptide(L)'
;MASERREFRGRDAEPFFCVASSLSEIDELYVAVLSMDSEEVVAIIEVLSPTNKAPDSTGREDYLRKQREILHSPTHLLEIDLLRGRAHAVAVGREAVLSQTQYDCLISLRRAGNERKSRFAVWALSVRDVLPTITVPLLPGWANVPLDLKAVWNDTYQEGRWERTINYRHTSEPPLSPADTIWADALLREKGLRA
;
A
#
# COMPACT_ATOMS: atom_id res chain seq x y z
N MET A 1 -12.81 -37.88 -37.46
CA MET A 1 -11.63 -38.05 -36.58
C MET A 1 -10.48 -37.26 -37.18
N ALA A 2 -10.34 -36.00 -36.78
CA ALA A 2 -9.10 -35.22 -36.79
C ALA A 2 -9.44 -33.90 -36.09
N SER A 3 -8.91 -33.78 -34.89
CA SER A 3 -8.91 -32.60 -34.04
C SER A 3 -7.76 -31.71 -34.51
N GLU A 4 -8.04 -30.46 -34.85
CA GLU A 4 -6.99 -29.43 -34.91
C GLU A 4 -7.39 -28.25 -34.04
N ARG A 5 -6.65 -28.18 -32.93
CA ARG A 5 -6.58 -27.06 -31.99
C ARG A 5 -6.15 -25.81 -32.77
N ARG A 6 -6.88 -24.71 -32.66
CA ARG A 6 -6.34 -23.38 -32.98
C ARG A 6 -5.77 -22.76 -31.71
N GLU A 7 -4.49 -22.45 -31.83
CA GLU A 7 -3.58 -21.94 -30.82
C GLU A 7 -4.09 -20.65 -30.17
N PHE A 8 -3.93 -20.60 -28.85
CA PHE A 8 -4.05 -19.39 -28.05
C PHE A 8 -2.82 -18.53 -28.36
N ARG A 9 -2.98 -17.48 -29.16
CA ARG A 9 -1.92 -16.50 -29.40
C ARG A 9 -1.80 -15.63 -28.15
N GLY A 10 -0.91 -16.02 -27.24
CA GLY A 10 -0.46 -15.16 -26.15
C GLY A 10 0.03 -13.84 -26.74
N ARG A 11 -0.50 -12.72 -26.25
CA ARG A 11 0.14 -11.44 -26.53
C ARG A 11 1.43 -11.45 -25.75
N ASP A 12 2.55 -11.50 -26.46
CA ASP A 12 3.87 -11.24 -25.94
C ASP A 12 3.83 -9.90 -25.20
N ALA A 13 3.96 -9.93 -23.88
CA ALA A 13 4.10 -8.73 -23.07
C ALA A 13 5.54 -8.25 -23.26
N GLU A 14 5.75 -7.27 -24.14
CA GLU A 14 7.05 -6.62 -24.26
C GLU A 14 7.43 -5.96 -22.92
N PRO A 15 8.68 -6.11 -22.47
CA PRO A 15 9.13 -5.45 -21.25
C PRO A 15 9.18 -3.93 -21.47
N PHE A 16 8.62 -3.16 -20.54
CA PHE A 16 8.84 -1.71 -20.49
C PHE A 16 9.86 -1.38 -19.41
N PHE A 17 10.76 -0.45 -19.72
CA PHE A 17 11.77 0.04 -18.80
C PHE A 17 11.20 1.21 -18.00
N CYS A 18 11.22 1.10 -16.67
CA CYS A 18 10.88 2.19 -15.76
C CYS A 18 12.15 2.98 -15.44
N VAL A 19 12.12 4.30 -15.65
CA VAL A 19 13.19 5.19 -15.18
C VAL A 19 12.96 5.43 -13.69
N ALA A 20 13.72 4.75 -12.84
CA ALA A 20 13.89 5.15 -11.45
C ALA A 20 14.74 6.43 -11.45
N SER A 21 14.12 7.59 -11.20
CA SER A 21 14.85 8.84 -11.00
C SER A 21 15.80 8.69 -9.81
N SER A 22 17.06 9.06 -10.01
CA SER A 22 18.17 8.90 -9.08
C SER A 22 17.90 9.51 -7.71
N LEU A 23 18.11 8.69 -6.68
CA LEU A 23 17.94 9.02 -5.27
C LEU A 23 19.09 9.89 -4.75
N SER A 24 18.79 10.92 -3.98
CA SER A 24 19.77 11.59 -3.12
C SER A 24 19.17 11.93 -1.75
N GLU A 25 19.84 11.38 -0.73
CA GLU A 25 19.77 11.64 0.72
C GLU A 25 18.38 11.68 1.38
N ILE A 26 17.96 10.47 1.78
CA ILE A 26 16.74 10.08 2.51
C ILE A 26 15.45 10.24 1.67
N ASP A 27 15.43 9.60 0.50
CA ASP A 27 14.22 9.53 -0.30
C ASP A 27 13.23 8.50 0.28
N GLU A 28 12.09 9.00 0.75
CA GLU A 28 10.90 8.19 0.98
C GLU A 28 10.49 7.52 -0.33
N LEU A 29 10.32 6.19 -0.31
CA LEU A 29 10.05 5.38 -1.51
C LEU A 29 8.58 5.54 -1.93
N TYR A 30 8.35 6.29 -3.00
CA TYR A 30 7.05 6.37 -3.67
C TYR A 30 7.16 5.91 -5.12
N VAL A 31 6.03 5.45 -5.67
CA VAL A 31 5.92 5.08 -7.09
C VAL A 31 5.05 6.12 -7.79
N ALA A 32 5.59 6.73 -8.85
CA ALA A 32 4.84 7.62 -9.73
C ALA A 32 4.40 6.89 -11.00
N VAL A 33 3.12 7.05 -11.35
CA VAL A 33 2.57 6.63 -12.63
C VAL A 33 2.52 7.86 -13.55
N LEU A 34 3.24 7.79 -14.67
CA LEU A 34 3.40 8.89 -15.61
C LEU A 34 2.61 8.64 -16.90
N SER A 35 2.07 9.71 -17.48
CA SER A 35 1.58 9.72 -18.86
C SER A 35 2.78 9.71 -19.81
N MET A 36 2.84 8.78 -20.76
CA MET A 36 3.92 8.77 -21.76
C MET A 36 3.79 9.92 -22.77
N ASP A 37 2.57 10.41 -23.02
CA ASP A 37 2.32 11.44 -24.02
C ASP A 37 2.59 12.86 -23.47
N SER A 38 2.29 13.08 -22.19
CA SER A 38 2.38 14.41 -21.55
C SER A 38 3.43 14.52 -20.46
N GLU A 39 4.07 13.40 -20.06
CA GLU A 39 4.97 13.29 -18.91
C GLU A 39 4.36 13.71 -17.56
N GLU A 40 3.04 13.89 -17.52
CA GLU A 40 2.33 14.30 -16.31
C GLU A 40 2.18 13.15 -15.31
N VAL A 41 2.23 13.48 -14.02
CA VAL A 41 2.01 12.52 -12.93
C VAL A 41 0.52 12.23 -12.76
N VAL A 42 0.12 11.04 -13.18
CA VAL A 42 -1.25 10.53 -13.14
C VAL A 42 -1.62 10.06 -11.74
N ALA A 43 -0.77 9.24 -11.13
CA ALA A 43 -0.99 8.70 -9.80
C ALA A 43 0.31 8.62 -9.00
N ILE A 44 0.22 8.86 -7.69
CA ILE A 44 1.29 8.60 -6.73
C ILE A 44 0.83 7.48 -5.80
N ILE A 45 1.67 6.47 -5.65
CA ILE A 45 1.52 5.37 -4.69
C ILE A 45 2.56 5.58 -3.60
N GLU A 46 2.09 5.79 -2.38
CA GLU A 46 2.90 6.11 -1.22
C GLU A 46 2.75 5.01 -0.16
N VAL A 47 3.86 4.38 0.23
CA VAL A 47 3.89 3.40 1.33
C VAL A 47 4.41 4.10 2.56
N LEU A 48 3.59 4.21 3.61
CA LEU A 48 3.97 4.97 4.79
C LEU A 48 5.11 4.29 5.56
N SER A 49 6.02 5.12 6.03
CA SER A 49 7.14 4.75 6.88
C SER A 49 6.93 5.20 8.34
N PRO A 50 7.66 4.63 9.31
CA PRO A 50 7.51 5.02 10.72
C PRO A 50 7.77 6.50 11.02
N THR A 51 8.59 7.18 10.22
CA THR A 51 8.89 8.62 10.34
C THR A 51 7.70 9.48 9.94
N ASN A 52 6.91 9.09 8.94
CA ASN A 52 5.67 9.82 8.55
C ASN A 52 4.65 9.88 9.69
N LYS A 53 4.68 8.91 10.60
CA LYS A 53 3.76 8.77 11.74
C LYS A 53 4.34 9.22 13.08
N ALA A 54 5.61 9.65 13.11
CA ALA A 54 6.26 10.11 14.34
C ALA A 54 5.79 11.54 14.67
N PRO A 55 5.17 11.78 15.85
CA PRO A 55 4.80 13.13 16.29
C PRO A 55 6.01 14.07 16.32
N ASP A 56 5.79 15.33 15.97
CA ASP A 56 6.79 16.42 16.05
C ASP A 56 8.12 16.09 15.36
N SER A 57 8.07 15.32 14.27
CA SER A 57 9.24 14.95 13.47
C SER A 57 9.24 15.65 12.12
N THR A 58 10.43 16.01 11.64
CA THR A 58 10.62 16.59 10.30
C THR A 58 10.05 15.70 9.21
N GLY A 59 10.23 14.38 9.30
CA GLY A 59 9.65 13.43 8.33
C GLY A 59 8.12 13.43 8.29
N ARG A 60 7.44 13.67 9.41
CA ARG A 60 5.99 13.86 9.42
C ARG A 60 5.59 15.20 8.80
N GLU A 61 6.31 16.26 9.11
CA GLU A 61 6.02 17.60 8.56
C GLU A 61 6.18 17.63 7.04
N ASP A 62 7.28 17.04 6.54
CA ASP A 62 7.60 16.94 5.12
C ASP A 62 6.57 16.07 4.38
N TYR A 63 6.24 14.90 4.95
CA TYR A 63 5.18 14.04 4.42
C TYR A 63 3.83 14.76 4.31
N LEU A 64 3.39 15.43 5.38
CA LEU A 64 2.11 16.15 5.37
C LEU A 64 2.12 17.35 4.43
N ARG A 65 3.28 17.98 4.20
CA ARG A 65 3.45 19.03 3.19
C ARG A 65 3.27 18.45 1.77
N LYS A 66 4.02 17.40 1.43
CA LYS A 66 3.92 16.69 0.13
C LYS A 66 2.50 16.16 -0.10
N GLN A 67 1.89 15.53 0.90
CA GLN A 67 0.52 15.03 0.83
C GLN A 67 -0.47 16.16 0.48
N ARG A 68 -0.36 17.33 1.14
CA ARG A 68 -1.22 18.48 0.81
C ARG A 68 -1.00 18.96 -0.62
N GLU A 69 0.25 19.04 -1.09
CA GLU A 69 0.56 19.45 -2.47
C GLU A 69 -0.12 18.51 -3.49
N ILE A 70 0.00 17.20 -3.29
CA ILE A 70 -0.63 16.19 -4.16
C ILE A 70 -2.17 16.28 -4.10
N LEU A 71 -2.75 16.47 -2.91
CA LEU A 71 -4.21 16.62 -2.78
C LEU A 71 -4.76 17.86 -3.49
N HIS A 72 -3.92 18.87 -3.75
CA HIS A 72 -4.29 20.08 -4.51
C HIS A 72 -3.95 19.97 -6.00
N SER A 73 -3.30 18.90 -6.43
CA SER A 73 -2.96 18.64 -7.83
C SER A 73 -4.04 17.78 -8.54
N PRO A 74 -3.98 17.68 -9.89
CA PRO A 74 -4.77 16.72 -10.66
C PRO A 74 -4.25 15.27 -10.58
N THR A 75 -3.43 14.94 -9.58
CA THR A 75 -2.84 13.60 -9.38
C THR A 75 -3.70 12.74 -8.44
N HIS A 76 -3.87 11.46 -8.78
CA HIS A 76 -4.45 10.48 -7.87
C HIS A 76 -3.46 10.16 -6.74
N LEU A 77 -3.93 10.01 -5.50
CA LEU A 77 -3.09 9.66 -4.37
C LEU A 77 -3.58 8.34 -3.75
N LEU A 78 -2.72 7.33 -3.80
CA LEU A 78 -2.92 6.04 -3.16
C LEU A 78 -1.93 5.92 -1.99
N GLU A 79 -2.44 5.88 -0.76
CA GLU A 79 -1.63 5.74 0.45
C GLU A 79 -1.84 4.36 1.04
N ILE A 80 -0.74 3.68 1.39
CA ILE A 80 -0.72 2.34 1.96
C ILE A 80 -0.04 2.43 3.34
N ASP A 81 -0.84 2.40 4.40
CA ASP A 81 -0.40 2.41 5.79
C ASP A 81 -0.56 1.02 6.41
N LEU A 82 0.52 0.23 6.35
CA LEU A 82 0.60 -1.09 6.99
C LEU A 82 1.19 -1.02 8.41
N LEU A 83 1.42 0.19 8.93
CA LEU A 83 2.07 0.40 10.22
C LEU A 83 1.02 0.47 11.33
N ARG A 84 1.10 -0.47 12.27
CA ARG A 84 0.25 -0.45 13.46
C ARG A 84 0.71 0.64 14.44
N GLY A 85 -0.26 1.20 15.15
CA GLY A 85 -0.01 2.26 16.14
C GLY A 85 0.49 3.58 15.52
N ARG A 86 1.04 4.45 16.38
CA ARG A 86 1.48 5.83 16.05
C ARG A 86 0.36 6.75 15.56
N ALA A 87 0.71 7.99 15.23
CA ALA A 87 -0.25 8.98 14.77
C ALA A 87 -0.81 8.60 13.40
N HIS A 88 -2.12 8.81 13.21
CA HIS A 88 -2.75 8.72 11.91
C HIS A 88 -2.12 9.75 10.94
N ALA A 89 -1.81 9.33 9.72
CA ALA A 89 -1.06 10.15 8.77
C ALA A 89 -1.67 10.21 7.37
N VAL A 90 -2.41 9.18 6.93
CA VAL A 90 -3.09 9.20 5.62
C VAL A 90 -4.09 10.34 5.52
N ALA A 91 -4.44 10.73 4.28
CA ALA A 91 -5.24 11.93 4.03
C ALA A 91 -6.73 11.79 4.40
N VAL A 92 -7.27 10.57 4.41
CA VAL A 92 -8.66 10.35 4.83
C VAL A 92 -8.81 10.58 6.32
N GLY A 93 -9.79 11.38 6.76
CA GLY A 93 -9.92 11.73 8.18
C GLY A 93 -10.14 10.51 9.10
N ARG A 94 -9.31 10.37 10.14
CA ARG A 94 -9.38 9.28 11.13
C ARG A 94 -10.77 9.05 11.70
N GLU A 95 -11.45 10.11 12.13
CA GLU A 95 -12.79 10.01 12.72
C GLU A 95 -13.82 9.50 11.73
N ALA A 96 -13.71 9.88 10.44
CA ALA A 96 -14.57 9.38 9.40
C ALA A 96 -14.41 7.86 9.23
N VAL A 97 -13.18 7.35 9.27
CA VAL A 97 -12.93 5.89 9.20
C VAL A 97 -13.45 5.19 10.46
N LEU A 98 -13.14 5.71 11.65
CA LEU A 98 -13.55 5.09 12.92
C LEU A 98 -15.05 5.13 13.18
N SER A 99 -15.78 6.06 12.54
CA SER A 99 -17.24 6.06 12.56
C SER A 99 -17.85 4.85 11.82
N GLN A 100 -17.08 4.21 10.94
CA GLN A 100 -17.51 3.06 10.14
C GLN A 100 -16.95 1.75 10.69
N THR A 101 -15.65 1.71 11.03
CA THR A 101 -14.99 0.48 11.50
C THR A 101 -13.68 0.78 12.24
N GLN A 102 -13.29 -0.16 13.11
CA GLN A 102 -11.92 -0.23 13.64
C GLN A 102 -10.97 -0.81 12.59
N TYR A 103 -9.68 -0.51 12.72
CA TYR A 103 -8.64 -0.99 11.81
C TYR A 103 -7.25 -1.00 12.48
N ASP A 104 -6.39 -1.91 12.02
CA ASP A 104 -4.95 -1.98 12.36
C ASP A 104 -4.09 -1.34 11.27
N CYS A 105 -4.48 -1.55 10.01
CA CYS A 105 -3.84 -1.03 8.80
C CYS A 105 -4.89 -0.32 7.93
N LEU A 106 -4.45 0.62 7.11
CA LEU A 106 -5.34 1.46 6.31
C LEU A 106 -4.76 1.72 4.93
N ILE A 107 -5.57 1.52 3.90
CA ILE A 107 -5.25 1.93 2.53
C ILE A 107 -6.29 2.96 2.11
N SER A 108 -5.85 4.08 1.55
CA SER A 108 -6.76 5.12 1.07
C SER A 108 -6.41 5.58 -0.34
N LEU A 109 -7.43 5.69 -1.18
CA LEU A 109 -7.32 6.20 -2.54
C LEU A 109 -8.16 7.46 -2.71
N ARG A 110 -7.49 8.59 -2.97
CA ARG A 110 -8.09 9.82 -3.45
C ARG A 110 -7.94 9.90 -4.96
N ARG A 111 -9.06 9.97 -5.68
CA ARG A 111 -9.03 10.21 -7.13
C ARG A 111 -9.07 11.71 -7.43
N ALA A 112 -8.13 12.19 -8.25
CA ALA A 112 -8.21 13.50 -8.88
C ALA A 112 -9.45 13.69 -9.76
N GLY A 113 -9.82 14.95 -9.99
CA GLY A 113 -10.97 15.34 -10.81
C GLY A 113 -12.33 15.12 -10.15
N ASN A 114 -12.39 14.62 -8.91
CA ASN A 114 -13.65 14.52 -8.19
C ASN A 114 -14.07 15.90 -7.66
N GLU A 115 -15.21 16.41 -8.11
CA GLU A 115 -15.82 17.68 -7.65
C GLU A 115 -15.97 17.72 -6.12
N ARG A 116 -16.12 16.54 -5.50
CA ARG A 116 -16.03 16.36 -4.06
C ARG A 116 -14.60 15.95 -3.69
N LYS A 117 -13.71 16.96 -3.52
CA LYS A 117 -12.31 16.81 -3.11
C LYS A 117 -12.09 15.94 -1.85
N SER A 118 -13.15 15.62 -1.11
CA SER A 118 -13.15 14.84 0.14
C SER A 118 -13.58 13.37 0.00
N ARG A 119 -13.74 12.81 -1.22
CA ARG A 119 -14.14 11.40 -1.37
C ARG A 119 -12.93 10.48 -1.51
N PHE A 120 -12.82 9.53 -0.59
CA PHE A 120 -11.81 8.47 -0.58
C PHE A 120 -12.46 7.11 -0.79
N ALA A 121 -11.79 6.22 -1.53
CA ALA A 121 -12.00 4.79 -1.36
C ALA A 121 -11.05 4.30 -0.26
N VAL A 122 -11.54 3.50 0.67
CA VAL A 122 -10.80 3.12 1.89
C VAL A 122 -10.90 1.61 2.08
N TRP A 123 -9.76 0.98 2.37
CA TRP A 123 -9.68 -0.40 2.85
C TRP A 123 -9.11 -0.37 4.26
N ALA A 124 -10.00 -0.55 5.24
CA ALA A 124 -9.66 -0.69 6.65
C ALA A 124 -9.44 -2.18 6.94
N LEU A 125 -8.24 -2.53 7.41
CA LEU A 125 -7.82 -3.92 7.57
C LEU A 125 -7.44 -4.19 9.02
N SER A 126 -7.82 -5.35 9.54
CA SER A 126 -7.26 -5.93 10.75
C SER A 126 -5.99 -6.72 10.44
N VAL A 127 -5.21 -7.05 11.46
CA VAL A 127 -4.03 -7.95 11.33
C VAL A 127 -4.34 -9.35 10.81
N ARG A 128 -5.62 -9.76 10.84
CA ARG A 128 -6.04 -11.09 10.39
C ARG A 128 -6.46 -11.10 8.92
N ASP A 129 -6.71 -9.93 8.36
CA ASP A 129 -7.21 -9.82 6.99
C ASP A 129 -6.13 -10.12 5.98
N VAL A 130 -6.55 -10.74 4.88
CA VAL A 130 -5.69 -10.93 3.73
C VAL A 130 -5.55 -9.59 3.00
N LEU A 131 -4.32 -9.19 2.67
CA LEU A 131 -4.09 -7.98 1.88
C LEU A 131 -4.87 -8.04 0.55
N PRO A 132 -5.66 -7.01 0.22
CA PRO A 132 -6.54 -7.04 -0.94
C PRO A 132 -5.79 -6.73 -2.24
N THR A 133 -6.36 -7.17 -3.36
CA THR A 133 -6.06 -6.56 -4.66
C THR A 133 -6.78 -5.21 -4.73
N ILE A 134 -6.03 -4.13 -4.89
CA ILE A 134 -6.56 -2.76 -5.05
C ILE A 134 -6.39 -2.29 -6.49
N THR A 135 -6.94 -1.12 -6.83
CA THR A 135 -6.84 -0.57 -8.19
C THR A 135 -6.07 0.74 -8.20
N VAL A 136 -5.07 0.85 -9.07
CA VAL A 136 -4.38 2.09 -9.38
C VAL A 136 -5.13 2.80 -10.52
N PRO A 137 -5.69 4.00 -10.28
CA PRO A 137 -6.38 4.75 -11.32
C PRO A 137 -5.43 5.31 -12.36
N LEU A 138 -5.88 5.31 -13.62
CA LEU A 138 -5.19 5.96 -14.74
C LEU A 138 -6.04 7.13 -15.27
N LEU A 139 -5.54 7.79 -16.32
CA LEU A 139 -6.25 8.86 -17.03
C LEU A 139 -7.61 8.38 -17.58
N PRO A 140 -8.58 9.29 -17.76
CA PRO A 140 -9.86 8.96 -18.40
C PRO A 140 -9.68 8.22 -19.73
N GLY A 141 -10.47 7.17 -19.94
CA GLY A 141 -10.38 6.31 -21.13
C GLY A 141 -9.46 5.09 -20.95
N TRP A 142 -8.64 5.05 -19.91
CA TRP A 142 -7.80 3.89 -19.57
C TRP A 142 -8.43 3.06 -18.45
N ALA A 143 -8.31 1.74 -18.54
CA ALA A 143 -8.72 0.84 -17.47
C ALA A 143 -7.81 1.01 -16.25
N ASN A 144 -8.38 0.97 -15.04
CA ASN A 144 -7.57 0.96 -13.83
C ASN A 144 -6.70 -0.31 -13.80
N VAL A 145 -5.48 -0.19 -13.27
CA VAL A 145 -4.54 -1.32 -13.15
C VAL A 145 -4.75 -2.03 -11.81
N PRO A 146 -4.94 -3.37 -11.78
CA PRO A 146 -4.99 -4.10 -10.52
C PRO A 146 -3.59 -4.18 -9.89
N LEU A 147 -3.52 -3.98 -8.58
CA LEU A 147 -2.33 -4.13 -7.75
C LEU A 147 -2.63 -5.15 -6.66
N ASP A 148 -2.07 -6.36 -6.80
CA ASP A 148 -2.20 -7.43 -5.82
C ASP A 148 -1.22 -7.21 -4.67
N LEU A 149 -1.70 -6.60 -3.58
CA LEU A 149 -0.85 -6.31 -2.43
C LEU A 149 -0.38 -7.56 -1.69
N LYS A 150 -1.13 -8.66 -1.77
CA LYS A 150 -0.70 -9.92 -1.16
C LYS A 150 0.48 -10.50 -1.92
N ALA A 151 0.43 -10.50 -3.25
CA ALA A 151 1.54 -10.95 -4.09
C ALA A 151 2.79 -10.10 -3.81
N VAL A 152 2.66 -8.77 -3.90
CA VAL A 152 3.78 -7.84 -3.63
C VAL A 152 4.38 -8.04 -2.23
N TRP A 153 3.53 -8.18 -1.21
CA TRP A 153 3.97 -8.44 0.15
C TRP A 153 4.74 -9.76 0.27
N ASN A 154 4.23 -10.85 -0.32
CA ASN A 154 4.89 -12.15 -0.26
C ASN A 154 6.23 -12.14 -0.98
N ASP A 155 6.30 -11.53 -2.16
CA ASP A 155 7.53 -11.41 -2.94
C ASP A 155 8.58 -10.62 -2.14
N THR A 156 8.18 -9.47 -1.60
CA THR A 156 9.05 -8.63 -0.74
C THR A 156 9.49 -9.40 0.51
N TYR A 157 8.58 -10.19 1.10
CA TYR A 157 8.88 -10.97 2.29
C TYR A 157 9.96 -12.04 2.00
N GLN A 158 9.81 -12.75 0.89
CA GLN A 158 10.72 -13.81 0.44
C GLN A 158 12.07 -13.26 0.01
N GLU A 159 12.09 -12.18 -0.78
CA GLU A 159 13.33 -11.54 -1.24
C GLU A 159 14.15 -11.01 -0.06
N GLY A 160 13.47 -10.40 0.92
CA GLY A 160 14.11 -9.90 2.15
C GLY A 160 14.55 -10.98 3.14
N ARG A 161 14.18 -12.25 2.89
CA ARG A 161 14.48 -13.41 3.78
C ARG A 161 14.05 -13.16 5.23
N TRP A 162 12.92 -12.50 5.43
CA TRP A 162 12.48 -12.06 6.75
C TRP A 162 12.18 -13.22 7.69
N GLU A 163 11.94 -14.43 7.16
CA GLU A 163 11.84 -15.64 7.96
C GLU A 163 13.09 -15.92 8.82
N ARG A 164 14.25 -15.39 8.43
CA ARG A 164 15.53 -15.59 9.12
C ARG A 164 15.84 -14.50 10.14
N THR A 165 15.18 -13.35 10.04
CA THR A 165 15.49 -12.15 10.83
C THR A 165 14.40 -11.85 11.86
N ILE A 166 13.15 -12.23 11.59
CA ILE A 166 12.05 -12.04 12.53
C ILE A 166 12.07 -13.14 13.59
N ASN A 167 12.36 -12.76 14.83
CA ASN A 167 12.25 -13.67 15.97
C ASN A 167 10.83 -13.67 16.56
N TYR A 168 10.00 -14.59 16.07
CA TYR A 168 8.62 -14.75 16.51
C TYR A 168 8.45 -15.12 17.99
N ARG A 169 9.51 -15.45 18.74
CA ARG A 169 9.41 -15.73 20.19
C ARG A 169 9.19 -14.46 21.01
N HIS A 170 9.50 -13.28 20.49
CA HIS A 170 9.22 -12.03 21.16
C HIS A 170 7.76 -11.60 20.99
N THR A 171 7.27 -10.81 21.93
CA THR A 171 6.00 -10.10 21.79
C THR A 171 6.09 -9.16 20.59
N SER A 172 5.00 -9.07 19.82
CA SER A 172 4.91 -8.13 18.70
C SER A 172 5.05 -6.69 19.20
N GLU A 173 5.81 -5.87 18.47
CA GLU A 173 5.84 -4.43 18.67
C GLU A 173 5.28 -3.74 17.42
N PRO A 174 4.28 -2.83 17.56
CA PRO A 174 3.50 -2.57 18.78
C PRO A 174 2.69 -3.80 19.24
N PRO A 175 2.26 -3.84 20.52
CA PRO A 175 1.49 -4.96 21.05
C PRO A 175 0.21 -5.19 20.24
N LEU A 176 -0.18 -6.46 20.10
CA LEU A 176 -1.47 -6.86 19.56
C LEU A 176 -2.56 -6.72 20.62
N SER A 177 -3.83 -6.67 20.19
CA SER A 177 -4.94 -6.79 21.14
C SER A 177 -4.88 -8.15 21.86
N PRO A 178 -5.54 -8.31 23.03
CA PRO A 178 -5.57 -9.61 23.70
C PRO A 178 -6.13 -10.74 22.82
N ALA A 179 -7.18 -10.45 22.05
CA ALA A 179 -7.79 -11.41 21.13
C ALA A 179 -6.85 -11.77 19.97
N ASP A 180 -6.12 -10.80 19.42
CA ASP A 180 -5.16 -11.05 18.34
C ASP A 180 -3.89 -11.73 18.82
N THR A 181 -3.51 -11.50 20.08
CA THR A 181 -2.38 -12.20 20.71
C THR A 181 -2.66 -13.70 20.79
N ILE A 182 -3.86 -14.09 21.23
CA ILE A 182 -4.27 -15.50 21.30
C ILE A 182 -4.28 -16.12 19.90
N TRP A 183 -4.87 -15.42 18.93
CA TRP A 183 -4.91 -15.87 17.54
C TRP A 183 -3.51 -16.05 16.94
N ALA A 184 -2.63 -15.05 17.10
CA ALA A 184 -1.27 -15.10 16.59
C ALA A 184 -0.46 -16.22 17.25
N ASP A 185 -0.61 -16.43 18.57
CA ASP A 185 0.10 -17.50 19.26
C ASP A 185 -0.31 -18.89 18.76
N ALA A 186 -1.60 -19.13 18.56
CA ALA A 186 -2.10 -20.38 17.98
C ALA A 186 -1.52 -20.61 16.57
N LEU A 187 -1.51 -19.58 15.71
CA LEU A 187 -0.95 -19.65 14.37
C LEU A 187 0.57 -19.93 14.40
N LEU A 188 1.31 -19.26 15.26
CA LEU A 188 2.76 -19.44 15.37
C LEU A 188 3.14 -20.82 15.91
N ARG A 189 2.35 -21.38 16.85
CA ARG A 189 2.51 -22.77 17.32
C ARG A 189 2.24 -23.78 16.21
N GLU A 190 1.16 -23.60 15.43
CA GLU A 190 0.86 -24.46 14.27
C GLU A 190 2.02 -24.48 13.27
N LYS A 191 2.67 -23.33 13.05
CA LYS A 191 3.83 -23.21 12.15
C LYS A 191 5.17 -23.60 12.80
N GLY A 192 5.19 -24.05 14.06
CA GLY A 192 6.42 -24.42 14.76
C GLY A 192 7.35 -23.25 15.09
N LEU A 193 6.84 -22.02 15.05
CA LEU A 193 7.59 -20.78 15.33
C LEU A 193 7.55 -20.39 16.81
N ARG A 194 6.65 -20.99 17.60
CA ARG A 194 6.57 -20.88 19.06
C ARG A 194 6.30 -22.25 19.70
N ALA A 195 6.79 -22.40 20.94
CA ALA A 195 6.63 -23.59 21.77
C ALA A 195 5.41 -23.47 22.69
#